data_AF-G9KVE4-F1
#
_entry.id   AF-G9KVE4-F1
#
_cell.length_a   1.000
_cell.length_b   1.000
_cell.length_c   1.000
_cell.angle_alpha   90.00
_cell.angle_beta   90.00
_cell.angle_gamma   90.00
#
_symmetry.space_group_name_H-M   'P 1'
#
loop_
_entity.id
_entity.type
_entity.pdbx_description
1 polymer ?
#
loop_
_entity_poly.entity_id
_entity_poly.type
_entity_poly.pdbx_seq_one_letter_code
_entity_poly.pdbx_strand_id
1 'polypeptide(L)'
;DGNEMKICSAIINLFHLIPAAPQTLVKPLLEVVMKTERAMLIEAGSPFREPLIKFLTRHPSQTVELFMMEATLNDPQWSRMFMSFLKHKDARPLRDVLAA
;
A
#
# COMPACT_ATOMS: atom_id res chain seq x y z
N ASP A 1 19.87 12.20 5.42
CA ASP A 1 18.94 13.16 6.05
C ASP A 1 17.49 12.72 5.92
N GLY A 2 16.73 12.70 7.01
CA GLY A 2 15.33 12.23 7.01
C GLY A 2 14.32 13.14 6.29
N ASN A 3 14.78 14.22 5.64
CA ASN A 3 13.92 15.17 4.95
C ASN A 3 13.34 14.59 3.65
N GLU A 4 14.14 13.83 2.89
CA GLU A 4 13.71 13.19 1.65
C GLU A 4 12.57 12.19 1.89
N MET A 5 12.66 11.39 2.97
CA MET A 5 11.61 10.46 3.36
C MET A 5 10.29 11.18 3.71
N LYS A 6 10.37 12.35 4.36
CA LYS A 6 9.18 13.17 4.65
C LYS A 6 8.54 13.69 3.36
N ILE A 7 9.35 14.15 2.40
CA ILE A 7 8.88 14.60 1.09
C ILE A 7 8.20 13.44 0.36
N CYS A 8 8.84 12.27 0.28
CA CYS A 8 8.25 11.08 -0.36
C CYS A 8 6.94 10.64 0.31
N SER A 9 6.90 10.62 1.65
CA SER A 9 5.68 10.29 2.40
C SER A 9 4.55 11.29 2.13
N ALA A 10 4.87 12.60 2.06
CA ALA A 10 3.90 13.63 1.69
C ALA A 10 3.38 13.43 0.26
N ILE A 11 4.25 13.10 -0.71
CA ILE A 11 3.85 12.81 -2.09
C ILE A 11 2.87 11.63 -2.14
N ILE A 12 3.19 10.52 -1.46
CA ILE A 12 2.28 9.35 -1.38
C ILE A 12 0.94 9.76 -0.78
N ASN A 13 0.94 10.61 0.25
CA ASN A 13 -0.27 11.09 0.91
C ASN A 13 -1.14 11.96 -0.02
N LEU A 14 -0.60 12.54 -1.10
CA LEU A 14 -1.41 13.29 -2.06
C LEU A 14 -2.33 12.38 -2.89
N PHE A 15 -1.96 11.12 -3.13
CA PHE A 15 -2.74 10.22 -3.99
C PHE A 15 -4.16 9.99 -3.47
N HIS A 16 -4.35 9.89 -2.15
CA HIS A 16 -5.70 9.71 -1.60
C HIS A 16 -6.55 10.98 -1.69
N LEU A 17 -5.93 12.16 -1.73
CA LEU A 17 -6.59 13.46 -1.85
C LEU A 17 -7.05 13.79 -3.27
N ILE A 18 -6.50 13.13 -4.29
CA ILE A 18 -6.89 13.35 -5.69
C ILE A 18 -8.23 12.63 -5.91
N PRO A 19 -9.36 13.35 -6.13
CA PRO A 19 -10.70 12.74 -6.10
C PRO A 19 -10.89 11.65 -7.16
N ALA A 20 -10.32 11.85 -8.35
CA ALA A 20 -10.34 10.93 -9.48
C ALA A 20 -8.99 10.21 -9.68
N ALA A 21 -8.25 9.95 -8.60
CA ALA A 21 -7.02 9.18 -8.68
C ALA A 21 -7.29 7.84 -9.39
N PRO A 22 -6.57 7.52 -10.48
CA PRO A 22 -6.80 6.29 -11.21
C PRO A 22 -6.49 5.07 -10.34
N GLN A 23 -7.42 4.11 -10.29
CA GLN A 23 -7.19 2.81 -9.66
C GLN A 23 -6.00 2.05 -10.27
N THR A 24 -5.63 2.39 -11.52
CA THR A 24 -4.46 1.84 -12.22
C THR A 24 -3.14 2.19 -11.53
N LEU A 25 -3.12 3.20 -10.65
CA LEU A 25 -1.94 3.58 -9.87
C LEU A 25 -1.75 2.75 -8.60
N VAL A 26 -2.72 1.90 -8.22
CA VAL A 26 -2.60 1.01 -7.05
C VAL A 26 -1.34 0.16 -7.14
N LYS A 27 -1.18 -0.62 -8.22
CA LYS A 27 -0.03 -1.51 -8.37
C LYS A 27 1.31 -0.76 -8.48
N PRO A 28 1.48 0.24 -9.36
CA PRO A 28 2.75 0.96 -9.47
C PRO A 28 3.18 1.65 -8.18
N LEU A 29 2.24 2.28 -7.46
CA LEU A 29 2.57 2.97 -6.21
C LEU A 29 3.00 1.98 -5.12
N LEU A 30 2.30 0.85 -5.05
CA LEU A 30 2.59 -0.23 -4.12
C LEU A 30 3.97 -0.85 -4.38
N GLU A 31 4.29 -1.16 -5.64
CA GLU A 31 5.60 -1.69 -6.07
C GLU A 31 6.74 -0.71 -5.77
N VAL A 32 6.55 0.58 -6.03
CA VAL A 32 7.55 1.61 -5.72
C VAL A 32 7.83 1.66 -4.22
N VAL A 33 6.78 1.62 -3.37
CA VAL A 33 6.96 1.59 -1.91
C VAL A 33 7.69 0.32 -1.47
N MET A 34 7.29 -0.87 -1.94
CA MET A 34 7.97 -2.13 -1.61
C MET A 34 9.45 -2.12 -2.00
N LYS A 35 9.75 -1.65 -3.21
CA LYS A 35 11.12 -1.54 -3.71
C LYS A 35 11.95 -0.58 -2.85
N THR A 36 11.34 0.54 -2.46
CA THR A 36 11.98 1.57 -1.63
C THR A 36 12.24 1.07 -0.20
N GLU A 37 11.25 0.42 0.41
CA GLU A 37 11.39 -0.23 1.73
C GLU A 37 12.50 -1.27 1.74
N ARG A 38 12.56 -2.11 0.69
CA ARG A 38 13.63 -3.10 0.52
C ARG A 38 15.01 -2.47 0.34
N ALA A 39 15.11 -1.43 -0.50
CA ALA A 39 16.37 -0.73 -0.74
C ALA A 39 16.91 -0.04 0.52
N MET A 40 16.01 0.43 1.39
CA MET A 40 16.36 1.06 2.66
C MET A 40 16.44 0.10 3.85
N LEU A 41 16.20 -1.21 3.63
CA LEU A 41 16.19 -2.25 4.67
C LEU A 41 15.24 -1.94 5.84
N ILE A 42 14.09 -1.30 5.55
CA ILE A 42 13.07 -0.94 6.53
C ILE A 42 11.73 -1.60 6.18
N GLU A 43 11.29 -2.54 7.01
CA GLU A 43 9.96 -3.14 6.88
C GLU A 43 9.02 -2.60 7.97
N ALA A 44 9.41 -2.70 9.24
CA ALA A 44 8.66 -2.15 10.36
C ALA A 44 8.99 -0.65 10.55
N GLY A 45 7.97 0.19 10.76
CA GLY A 45 8.15 1.63 10.97
C GLY A 45 8.39 2.45 9.69
N SER A 46 8.16 1.86 8.50
CA SER A 46 8.22 2.60 7.24
C SER A 46 7.26 3.81 7.23
N PRO A 47 7.76 5.02 6.91
CA PRO A 47 6.94 6.24 6.88
C PRO A 47 5.98 6.29 5.67
N PHE A 48 6.05 5.30 4.78
CA PHE A 48 5.26 5.25 3.55
C PHE A 48 3.97 4.44 3.70
N ARG A 49 3.86 3.57 4.72
CA ARG A 49 2.70 2.68 4.86
C ARG A 49 1.42 3.41 5.26
N GLU A 50 1.52 4.37 6.19
CA GLU A 50 0.39 5.20 6.62
C GLU A 50 -0.23 6.00 5.47
N PRO A 51 0.52 6.74 4.62
CA PRO A 51 -0.08 7.43 3.49
C PRO A 51 -0.54 6.48 2.39
N LEU A 52 0.17 5.35 2.17
CA LEU A 52 -0.19 4.38 1.14
C LEU A 52 -1.54 3.71 1.43
N ILE A 53 -1.80 3.29 2.67
CA ILE A 53 -3.05 2.59 2.98
C ILE A 53 -4.30 3.46 2.80
N LYS A 54 -4.18 4.79 3.01
CA LYS A 54 -5.26 5.75 2.74
C LYS A 54 -5.65 5.75 1.26
N PHE A 55 -4.68 5.56 0.36
CA PHE A 55 -4.97 5.44 -1.07
C PHE A 55 -5.54 4.06 -1.42
N LEU A 56 -4.93 2.99 -0.91
CA LEU A 56 -5.39 1.61 -1.18
C LEU A 56 -6.85 1.39 -0.76
N THR A 57 -7.25 1.93 0.40
CA THR A 57 -8.61 1.81 0.93
C THR A 57 -9.67 2.60 0.13
N ARG A 58 -9.26 3.52 -0.77
CA ARG A 58 -10.16 4.17 -1.75
C ARG A 58 -10.51 3.24 -2.92
N HIS A 59 -9.70 2.21 -3.16
CA HIS A 59 -9.86 1.22 -4.22
C HIS A 59 -9.78 -0.20 -3.64
N PRO A 60 -10.69 -0.58 -2.72
CA PRO A 60 -10.53 -1.77 -1.91
C PRO A 60 -10.63 -3.05 -2.75
N SER A 61 -11.55 -3.13 -3.70
CA SER A 61 -11.70 -4.27 -4.61
C SER A 61 -10.45 -4.50 -5.45
N GLN A 62 -9.94 -3.46 -6.09
CA GLN A 62 -8.74 -3.52 -6.94
C GLN A 62 -7.49 -3.86 -6.12
N THR A 63 -7.40 -3.34 -4.90
CA THR A 63 -6.30 -3.66 -3.98
C THR A 63 -6.33 -5.12 -3.57
N VAL A 64 -7.49 -5.64 -3.12
CA VAL A 64 -7.60 -7.05 -2.71
C VAL A 64 -7.37 -7.97 -3.89
N GLU A 65 -7.98 -7.70 -5.05
CA GLU A 65 -7.77 -8.46 -6.27
C GLU A 65 -6.27 -8.56 -6.61
N LEU A 66 -5.54 -7.44 -6.58
CA LEU A 66 -4.10 -7.42 -6.82
C LEU A 66 -3.32 -8.33 -5.86
N PHE A 67 -3.67 -8.37 -4.57
CA PHE A 67 -2.99 -9.23 -3.59
C PHE A 67 -3.41 -10.71 -3.69
N MET A 68 -4.58 -11.00 -4.25
CA MET A 68 -5.10 -12.36 -4.44
C MET A 68 -4.68 -13.00 -5.76
N MET A 69 -4.06 -12.26 -6.68
CA MET A 69 -3.50 -12.84 -7.91
C MET A 69 -2.44 -13.89 -7.57
N GLU A 70 -2.38 -14.99 -8.33
CA GLU A 70 -1.44 -16.10 -8.07
C GLU A 70 0.03 -15.63 -7.94
N ALA A 71 0.45 -14.70 -8.80
CA ALA A 71 1.82 -14.18 -8.82
C ALA A 71 2.19 -13.38 -7.56
N THR A 72 1.25 -12.65 -6.95
CA THR A 72 1.48 -11.83 -5.76
C THR A 72 1.16 -12.60 -4.48
N LEU A 73 0.15 -13.45 -4.50
CA LEU A 73 -0.22 -14.29 -3.36
C LEU A 73 0.91 -15.26 -2.98
N ASN A 74 1.54 -15.88 -3.97
CA ASN A 74 2.66 -16.81 -3.76
C ASN A 74 4.00 -16.12 -3.48
N ASP A 75 4.08 -14.78 -3.60
CA ASP A 75 5.29 -14.03 -3.27
C ASP A 75 5.31 -13.66 -1.77
N PRO A 76 6.31 -14.11 -0.99
CA PRO A 76 6.38 -13.85 0.45
C PRO A 76 6.46 -12.36 0.81
N GLN A 77 7.04 -11.51 -0.03
CA GLN A 77 7.14 -10.07 0.22
C GLN A 77 5.76 -9.41 0.11
N TRP A 78 5.01 -9.76 -0.93
CA TRP A 78 3.64 -9.28 -1.14
C TRP A 78 2.70 -9.77 -0.04
N SER A 79 2.78 -11.06 0.30
CA SER A 79 2.02 -11.65 1.41
C SER A 79 2.28 -10.93 2.74
N ARG A 80 3.55 -10.70 3.11
CA ARG A 80 3.89 -9.97 4.35
C ARG A 80 3.37 -8.54 4.33
N MET A 81 3.44 -7.86 3.18
CA MET A 81 2.91 -6.51 3.07
C MET A 81 1.38 -6.48 3.20
N PHE A 82 0.67 -7.41 2.54
CA PHE A 82 -0.78 -7.49 2.66
C PHE A 82 -1.22 -7.74 4.10
N MET A 83 -0.59 -8.71 4.78
CA MET A 83 -0.83 -8.97 6.20
C MET A 83 -0.56 -7.73 7.07
N SER A 84 0.48 -6.94 6.75
CA SER A 84 0.75 -5.68 7.44
C SER A 84 -0.38 -4.67 7.25
N PHE A 85 -0.94 -4.56 6.04
CA PHE A 85 -2.08 -3.67 5.80
C PHE A 85 -3.34 -4.17 6.49
N LEU A 86 -3.66 -5.47 6.44
CA LEU A 86 -4.85 -6.03 7.08
C LEU A 86 -4.88 -5.84 8.60
N LYS A 87 -3.72 -5.68 9.25
CA LYS A 87 -3.60 -5.34 10.67
C LYS A 87 -3.78 -3.85 10.98
N HIS A 88 -3.76 -2.99 9.96
CA HIS A 88 -3.92 -1.56 10.13
C HIS A 88 -5.35 -1.19 10.54
N LYS A 89 -5.48 -0.10 11.31
CA LYS A 89 -6.79 0.43 11.77
C LYS A 89 -7.71 0.78 10.60
N ASP A 90 -7.16 1.42 9.57
CA ASP A 90 -7.92 1.93 8.42
C ASP A 90 -8.24 0.85 7.37
N ALA A 91 -7.75 -0.38 7.55
CA ALA A 91 -7.92 -1.46 6.57
C ALA A 91 -9.33 -2.09 6.56
N ARG A 92 -10.30 -1.50 7.25
CA ARG A 92 -11.68 -2.02 7.27
C ARG A 92 -12.25 -2.23 5.86
N PRO A 93 -12.14 -1.29 4.90
CA PRO A 93 -12.65 -1.51 3.55
C PRO A 93 -11.99 -2.72 2.84
N LEU A 94 -10.72 -3.00 3.11
CA LEU A 94 -10.03 -4.16 2.54
C LEU A 94 -10.52 -5.47 3.17
N ARG A 95 -10.70 -5.48 4.50
CA ARG A 95 -11.23 -6.64 5.23
C ARG A 95 -12.66 -6.98 4.83
N ASP A 96 -13.49 -5.95 4.63
CA ASP A 96 -14.89 -6.12 4.23
C ASP A 96 -14.98 -6.75 2.82
N VAL A 97 -14.12 -6.34 1.87
CA VAL A 97 -14.03 -6.97 0.53
C VAL A 97 -13.54 -8.41 0.61
N LEU A 98 -12.57 -8.71 1.48
CA LEU A 98 -12.02 -10.07 1.62
C LEU A 98 -13.00 -11.05 2.26
N ALA A 99 -13.92 -10.55 3.09
CA ALA A 99 -14.93 -11.35 3.78
C ALA A 99 -16.23 -11.54 2.98
N ALA A 100 -16.38 -10.86 1.84
CA ALA A 100 -17.51 -10.96 0.94
C ALA A 100 -17.35 -12.13 -0.04
#